data_AF-A0A7S3A4N4-F1
#
_entry.id   AF-A0A7S3A4N4-F1
#
_cell.length_a   1.000
_cell.length_b   1.000
_cell.length_c   1.000
_cell.angle_alpha   90.00
_cell.angle_beta   90.00
_cell.angle_gamma   90.00
#
_symmetry.space_group_name_H-M   'P 1'
#
loop_
_entity.id
_entity.type
_entity.pdbx_description
1 polymer ?
#
loop_
_entity_poly.entity_id
_entity_poly.type
_entity_poly.pdbx_seq_one_letter_code
_entity_poly.pdbx_strand_id
1 'polypeptide(L)'
;MESGSQSNKENAYNNLQPMRDVSKTIKLMQKLDRGTDEGSDGEPMSPYTSWLPRYNDEPDEEEVMDLPQKLMGKPEATKQVHDLKRCSVRIGKDLREATLNRPSPGNDFPAAANMAAKREKEIRVQGELNMKTGFIFKTWRRRYGSVVEHAYFGPVLFLFKYDSEGNIEVQHSDMIALVDCSITVGKDRKVGPGGRYEWNIKTSRKKYRLAVSDAKKRDFWIDHM
;
A
#
# COMPACT_ATOMS: atom_id res chain seq x y z
N MET A 1 -27.23 -6.81 -55.49
CA MET A 1 -28.04 -7.98 -55.89
C MET A 1 -27.12 -9.17 -55.67
N GLU A 2 -27.27 -10.10 -54.74
CA GLU A 2 -28.34 -10.61 -53.86
C GLU A 2 -27.66 -10.92 -52.50
N SER A 3 -28.19 -10.53 -51.33
CA SER A 3 -29.23 -11.22 -50.53
C SER A 3 -28.86 -12.64 -50.10
N GLY A 4 -28.62 -12.85 -48.80
CA GLY A 4 -28.39 -14.19 -48.23
C GLY A 4 -28.22 -14.22 -46.70
N SER A 5 -29.26 -13.85 -45.97
CA SER A 5 -29.38 -14.03 -44.51
C SER A 5 -29.59 -15.51 -44.14
N GLN A 6 -28.91 -16.01 -43.10
CA GLN A 6 -29.45 -17.09 -42.28
C GLN A 6 -29.22 -16.82 -40.79
N SER A 7 -30.35 -16.62 -40.13
CA SER A 7 -30.57 -16.60 -38.69
C SER A 7 -30.30 -17.98 -38.07
N ASN A 8 -29.66 -18.01 -36.90
CA ASN A 8 -29.82 -19.14 -35.99
C ASN A 8 -30.24 -18.62 -34.61
N LYS A 9 -31.51 -18.88 -34.31
CA LYS A 9 -32.18 -18.64 -33.03
C LYS A 9 -32.02 -19.88 -32.14
N GLU A 10 -32.09 -19.63 -30.84
CA GLU A 10 -32.71 -20.47 -29.83
C GLU A 10 -32.11 -21.87 -29.58
N ASN A 11 -31.42 -22.00 -28.44
CA ASN A 11 -31.89 -22.95 -27.44
C ASN A 11 -31.51 -22.46 -26.03
N ALA A 12 -32.58 -22.16 -25.29
CA ALA A 12 -32.57 -21.84 -23.89
C ALA A 12 -32.89 -23.09 -23.06
N TYR A 13 -32.55 -22.98 -21.77
CA TYR A 13 -33.07 -23.70 -20.62
C TYR A 13 -32.30 -24.90 -20.05
N ASN A 14 -32.17 -24.79 -18.72
CA ASN A 14 -32.01 -25.83 -17.69
C ASN A 14 -30.59 -26.18 -17.26
N ASN A 15 -30.06 -25.37 -16.34
CA ASN A 15 -29.40 -25.91 -15.14
C ASN A 15 -29.35 -24.87 -14.01
N LEU A 16 -30.50 -24.64 -13.38
CA LEU A 16 -30.58 -24.02 -12.06
C LEU A 16 -30.50 -25.16 -11.03
N GLN A 17 -29.32 -25.34 -10.42
CA GLN A 17 -29.20 -26.15 -9.23
C GLN A 17 -29.63 -25.37 -7.98
N PRO A 18 -30.25 -26.04 -6.99
CA PRO A 18 -30.92 -25.41 -5.86
C PRO A 18 -29.96 -24.82 -4.83
N MET A 19 -30.38 -23.67 -4.30
CA MET A 19 -29.82 -22.99 -3.14
C MET A 19 -29.59 -23.95 -1.97
N ARG A 20 -28.32 -24.09 -1.58
CA ARG A 20 -27.95 -24.61 -0.27
C ARG A 20 -27.92 -23.44 0.72
N ASP A 21 -29.02 -23.32 1.45
CA ASP A 21 -29.06 -23.23 2.91
C ASP A 21 -28.02 -22.29 3.59
N VAL A 22 -28.33 -21.00 3.64
CA VAL A 22 -27.61 -19.99 4.45
C VAL A 22 -28.52 -19.52 5.60
N SER A 23 -29.03 -20.46 6.39
CA SER A 23 -29.91 -20.19 7.55
C SER A 23 -29.23 -20.44 8.90
N LYS A 24 -27.89 -20.32 8.99
CA LYS A 24 -27.13 -20.56 10.24
C LYS A 24 -26.19 -19.45 10.69
N THR A 25 -26.38 -18.21 10.24
CA THR A 25 -25.57 -17.06 10.73
C THR A 25 -26.42 -15.89 11.24
N ILE A 26 -27.67 -16.15 11.62
CA ILE A 26 -28.53 -15.21 12.34
C ILE A 26 -29.09 -15.91 13.58
N LYS A 27 -28.20 -16.32 14.49
CA LYS A 27 -28.58 -16.82 15.83
C LYS A 27 -27.46 -16.65 16.87
N LEU A 28 -26.62 -15.61 16.68
CA LEU A 28 -25.55 -15.27 17.63
C LEU A 28 -25.49 -13.76 17.94
N MET A 29 -26.63 -13.05 17.88
CA MET A 29 -26.72 -11.62 18.23
C MET A 29 -27.86 -11.28 19.21
N GLN A 30 -28.44 -12.25 19.91
CA GLN A 30 -29.51 -12.01 20.90
C GLN A 30 -29.24 -12.68 22.24
N LYS A 31 -28.03 -12.49 22.79
CA LYS A 31 -27.75 -12.89 24.18
C LYS A 31 -26.61 -12.10 24.80
N LEU A 32 -26.77 -10.78 24.86
CA LEU A 32 -26.01 -9.91 25.76
C LEU A 32 -26.89 -8.69 26.05
N ASP A 33 -27.97 -8.94 26.78
CA ASP A 33 -28.75 -7.89 27.42
C ASP A 33 -29.25 -8.45 28.76
N ARG A 34 -28.52 -8.12 29.84
CA ARG A 34 -28.98 -8.07 31.25
C ARG A 34 -27.83 -7.76 32.21
N GLY A 35 -27.93 -6.62 32.87
CA GLY A 35 -27.30 -6.30 34.17
C GLY A 35 -26.54 -4.96 34.17
N THR A 36 -27.22 -3.82 34.36
CA THR A 36 -27.26 -3.00 35.62
C THR A 36 -25.87 -2.55 36.10
N ASP A 37 -25.50 -1.27 35.88
CA ASP A 37 -25.66 -0.10 36.80
C ASP A 37 -24.87 -0.34 38.10
N GLU A 38 -23.85 0.45 38.49
CA GLU A 38 -23.92 1.86 38.91
C GLU A 38 -22.52 2.52 38.91
N GLY A 39 -22.47 3.84 38.71
CA GLY A 39 -21.49 4.73 39.37
C GLY A 39 -20.10 4.85 38.75
N SER A 40 -19.94 5.72 37.76
CA SER A 40 -18.64 6.36 37.49
C SER A 40 -18.85 7.78 36.99
N ASP A 41 -18.31 8.69 37.78
CA ASP A 41 -18.36 10.14 37.67
C ASP A 41 -17.87 10.58 36.30
N GLY A 42 -18.79 11.15 35.51
CA GLY A 42 -18.57 11.51 34.13
C GLY A 42 -17.53 12.62 33.97
N GLU A 43 -16.29 12.26 33.67
CA GLU A 43 -15.46 13.12 32.85
C GLU A 43 -16.04 13.14 31.42
N PRO A 44 -16.33 14.32 30.84
CA PRO A 44 -16.79 14.40 29.47
C PRO A 44 -15.70 13.89 28.55
N MET A 45 -15.85 12.66 28.04
CA MET A 45 -15.01 12.13 26.98
C MET A 45 -15.03 13.11 25.81
N SER A 46 -13.87 13.74 25.57
CA SER A 46 -13.64 14.59 24.42
C SER A 46 -13.99 13.81 23.14
N PRO A 47 -14.94 14.29 22.31
CA PRO A 47 -15.39 13.57 21.11
C PRO A 47 -14.34 13.50 19.98
N TYR A 48 -13.09 13.90 20.24
CA TYR A 48 -12.03 14.04 19.23
C TYR A 48 -10.86 13.05 19.33
N THR A 49 -10.83 12.12 20.27
CA THR A 49 -9.68 11.21 20.46
C THR A 49 -9.80 9.83 19.81
N SER A 50 -10.92 9.49 19.15
CA SER A 50 -11.19 8.10 18.70
C SER A 50 -10.72 7.71 17.29
N TRP A 51 -9.97 8.56 16.58
CA TRP A 51 -9.41 8.23 15.25
C TRP A 51 -7.97 7.72 15.28
N LEU A 52 -7.38 7.49 16.45
CA LEU A 52 -6.07 6.86 16.51
C LEU A 52 -6.21 5.41 16.02
N PRO A 53 -5.52 5.01 14.94
CA PRO A 53 -5.57 3.65 14.44
C PRO A 53 -5.13 2.70 15.54
N ARG A 54 -6.00 1.75 15.91
CA ARG A 54 -5.58 0.60 16.70
C ARG A 54 -4.54 -0.16 15.86
N TYR A 55 -3.26 -0.02 16.19
CA TYR A 55 -2.21 -0.86 15.65
C TYR A 55 -2.47 -2.27 16.19
N ASN A 56 -3.10 -3.11 15.38
CA ASN A 56 -3.15 -4.54 15.64
C ASN A 56 -1.74 -5.10 15.46
N ASP A 57 -1.24 -5.78 16.49
CA ASP A 57 -0.08 -6.68 16.44
C ASP A 57 -0.39 -7.88 15.54
N GLU A 58 -0.55 -7.64 14.23
CA GLU A 58 -0.66 -8.70 13.24
C GLU A 58 0.71 -9.38 13.04
N PRO A 59 0.73 -10.71 12.79
CA PRO A 59 1.95 -11.48 12.69
C PRO A 59 2.92 -10.82 11.69
N ASP A 60 4.19 -10.79 12.07
CA ASP A 60 5.28 -10.15 11.34
C ASP A 60 5.19 -10.48 9.85
N GLU A 61 4.64 -9.53 9.07
CA GLU A 61 4.64 -9.64 7.61
C GLU A 61 6.12 -9.71 7.19
N GLU A 62 6.56 -10.90 6.77
CA GLU A 62 7.92 -11.17 6.30
C GLU A 62 8.35 -10.09 5.30
N GLU A 63 9.59 -9.61 5.44
CA GLU A 63 10.21 -8.66 4.52
C GLU A 63 10.06 -9.16 3.07
N VAL A 64 9.25 -8.47 2.25
CA VAL A 64 9.01 -8.96 0.88
C VAL A 64 9.98 -8.34 -0.10
N MET A 65 10.86 -9.18 -0.65
CA MET A 65 11.74 -8.83 -1.75
C MET A 65 11.18 -9.39 -3.07
N ASP A 66 10.56 -8.51 -3.87
CA ASP A 66 10.01 -8.85 -5.18
C ASP A 66 10.95 -8.38 -6.30
N LEU A 67 11.79 -9.32 -6.72
CA LEU A 67 12.80 -9.11 -7.76
C LEU A 67 12.52 -9.99 -8.99
N PRO A 68 12.76 -9.48 -10.21
CA PRO A 68 12.56 -10.23 -11.45
C PRO A 68 13.31 -11.56 -11.44
N GLN A 69 12.60 -12.67 -11.70
CA GLN A 69 13.20 -14.01 -11.70
C GLN A 69 14.35 -14.14 -12.69
N LYS A 70 14.26 -13.45 -13.83
CA LYS A 70 15.32 -13.42 -14.86
C LYS A 70 16.65 -12.87 -14.35
N LEU A 71 16.63 -11.92 -13.42
CA LEU A 71 17.83 -11.33 -12.82
C LEU A 71 18.36 -12.19 -11.66
N MET A 72 17.47 -12.90 -10.97
CA MET A 72 17.80 -13.74 -9.82
C MET A 72 18.50 -15.06 -10.17
N GLY A 73 18.40 -15.52 -11.43
CA GLY A 73 19.09 -16.73 -11.89
C GLY A 73 20.60 -16.55 -12.15
N LYS A 74 21.12 -15.33 -12.04
CA LYS A 74 22.54 -15.01 -12.30
C LYS A 74 23.35 -15.10 -11.00
N PRO A 75 24.62 -15.56 -11.04
CA PRO A 75 25.45 -15.73 -9.85
C PRO A 75 25.72 -14.42 -9.10
N GLU A 76 25.74 -13.28 -9.80
CA GLU A 76 25.93 -11.96 -9.22
C GLU A 76 24.75 -11.51 -8.35
N ALA A 77 23.55 -12.08 -8.56
CA ALA A 77 22.31 -11.62 -7.93
C ALA A 77 22.38 -11.66 -6.40
N THR A 78 23.02 -12.67 -5.81
CA THR A 78 23.14 -12.81 -4.35
C THR A 78 23.87 -11.63 -3.72
N LYS A 79 24.97 -11.18 -4.34
CA LYS A 79 25.73 -10.01 -3.87
C LYS A 79 24.88 -8.74 -3.99
N GLN A 80 24.14 -8.62 -5.08
CA GLN A 80 23.31 -7.45 -5.37
C GLN A 80 22.09 -7.37 -4.45
N VAL A 81 21.51 -8.51 -4.06
CA VAL A 81 20.47 -8.59 -3.02
C VAL A 81 21.01 -8.07 -1.69
N HIS A 82 22.22 -8.49 -1.30
CA HIS A 82 22.83 -8.03 -0.06
C HIS A 82 23.14 -6.52 -0.12
N ASP A 83 23.53 -6.01 -1.28
CA ASP A 83 23.73 -4.57 -1.49
C ASP A 83 22.42 -3.79 -1.39
N LEU A 84 21.35 -4.31 -1.99
CA LEU A 84 20.02 -3.72 -1.94
C LEU A 84 19.50 -3.63 -0.49
N LYS A 85 19.71 -4.68 0.33
CA LYS A 85 19.38 -4.65 1.76
C LYS A 85 20.15 -3.58 2.52
N ARG A 86 21.46 -3.43 2.25
CA ARG A 86 22.27 -2.34 2.85
C ARG A 86 21.77 -0.97 2.40
N CYS A 87 21.37 -0.85 1.13
CA CYS A 87 20.80 0.37 0.58
C CYS A 87 19.50 0.74 1.29
N SER A 88 18.59 -0.23 1.50
CA SER A 88 17.34 -0.03 2.25
C SER A 88 17.59 0.53 3.64
N VAL A 89 18.49 -0.09 4.42
CA VAL A 89 18.82 0.36 5.78
C VAL A 89 19.36 1.78 5.77
N ARG A 90 20.25 2.12 4.82
CA ARG A 90 20.78 3.49 4.70
C ARG A 90 19.67 4.50 4.39
N ILE A 91 18.82 4.21 3.42
CA ILE A 91 17.69 5.08 3.04
C ILE A 91 16.73 5.24 4.23
N GLY A 92 16.40 4.14 4.92
CA GLY A 92 15.53 4.18 6.10
C GLY A 92 16.09 5.07 7.21
N LYS A 93 17.40 5.02 7.48
CA LYS A 93 18.07 5.93 8.44
C LYS A 93 17.95 7.39 8.01
N ASP A 94 18.32 7.69 6.77
CA ASP A 94 18.25 9.05 6.22
C ASP A 94 16.82 9.61 6.32
N LEU A 95 15.81 8.79 5.99
CA LEU A 95 14.40 9.18 6.06
C LEU A 95 13.89 9.36 7.49
N ARG A 96 14.29 8.47 8.42
CA ARG A 96 13.93 8.58 9.83
C ARG A 96 14.51 9.86 10.43
N GLU A 97 15.79 10.14 10.19
CA GLU A 97 16.44 11.37 10.64
C GLU A 97 15.77 12.61 10.04
N ALA A 98 15.42 12.59 8.76
CA ALA A 98 14.69 13.68 8.12
C ALA A 98 13.28 13.89 8.71
N THR A 99 12.63 12.81 9.18
CA THR A 99 11.30 12.87 9.80
C THR A 99 11.36 13.38 11.24
N LEU A 100 12.35 12.95 12.02
CA LEU A 100 12.56 13.40 13.41
C LEU A 100 12.94 14.87 13.49
N ASN A 101 13.75 15.35 12.54
CA ASN A 101 14.17 16.76 12.48
C ASN A 101 13.12 17.68 11.83
N ARG A 102 11.94 17.14 11.52
CA ARG A 102 10.90 17.92 10.86
C ARG A 102 10.21 18.80 11.91
N PRO A 103 10.21 20.14 11.76
CA PRO A 103 9.42 21.00 12.62
C PRO A 103 7.96 20.59 12.51
N SER A 104 7.30 20.46 13.67
CA SER A 104 5.91 20.02 13.82
C SER A 104 4.99 20.72 12.80
N PRO A 105 4.01 20.03 12.20
CA PRO A 105 3.19 20.53 11.10
C PRO A 105 2.18 21.59 11.58
N GLY A 106 2.71 22.74 12.00
CA GLY A 106 1.98 23.99 12.20
C GLY A 106 2.35 25.07 11.19
N ASN A 107 3.23 24.77 10.22
CA ASN A 107 3.57 25.67 9.12
C ASN A 107 3.70 24.88 7.82
N ASP A 108 3.00 25.36 6.80
CA ASP A 108 2.91 24.80 5.46
C ASP A 108 4.30 24.53 4.84
N PHE A 109 4.41 23.42 4.12
CA PHE A 109 5.60 23.01 3.36
C PHE A 109 6.13 24.12 2.41
N PRO A 110 7.44 24.12 1.99
CA PRO A 110 8.53 23.21 2.33
C PRO A 110 9.88 23.92 2.65
N ALA A 111 10.34 23.88 3.91
CA ALA A 111 11.70 24.34 4.25
C ALA A 111 12.79 23.24 4.12
N ALA A 112 12.40 21.97 3.93
CA ALA A 112 13.34 20.87 3.69
C ALA A 112 13.91 20.83 2.25
N ALA A 113 13.45 21.72 1.35
CA ALA A 113 13.93 21.81 -0.02
C ALA A 113 15.37 22.35 -0.14
N ASN A 114 15.86 23.11 0.85
CA ASN A 114 17.09 23.89 0.69
C ASN A 114 18.39 23.20 1.17
N MET A 115 18.33 22.06 1.87
CA MET A 115 19.54 21.23 2.11
C MET A 115 19.74 20.13 1.06
N ALA A 116 18.74 19.84 0.23
CA ALA A 116 18.84 18.90 -0.89
C ALA A 116 19.48 19.54 -2.15
N ALA A 117 19.51 20.87 -2.23
CA ALA A 117 19.93 21.61 -3.42
C ALA A 117 21.42 21.49 -3.78
N LYS A 118 22.28 20.98 -2.88
CA LYS A 118 23.71 20.69 -3.18
C LYS A 118 23.99 19.25 -3.60
N ARG A 119 22.95 18.40 -3.67
CA ARG A 119 22.96 17.10 -4.35
C ARG A 119 22.00 17.15 -5.55
N GLU A 120 22.27 18.05 -6.49
CA GLU A 120 21.78 17.92 -7.87
C GLU A 120 22.18 16.51 -8.38
N LYS A 121 21.38 15.68 -9.05
CA LYS A 121 20.20 15.94 -9.89
C LYS A 121 19.39 14.64 -10.09
N GLU A 122 19.32 13.76 -9.10
CA GLU A 122 18.39 12.62 -9.12
C GLU A 122 17.08 13.07 -8.47
N ILE A 123 16.02 13.18 -9.26
CA ILE A 123 14.67 13.39 -8.73
C ILE A 123 14.34 12.18 -7.86
N ARG A 124 14.45 12.34 -6.55
CA ARG A 124 14.07 11.30 -5.58
C ARG A 124 12.56 11.35 -5.39
N VAL A 125 11.87 10.30 -5.85
CA VAL A 125 10.43 10.14 -5.65
C VAL A 125 10.21 9.55 -4.27
N GLN A 126 9.65 10.33 -3.36
CA GLN A 126 9.49 9.94 -1.96
C GLN A 126 8.17 10.47 -1.40
N GLY A 127 7.59 9.75 -0.44
CA GLY A 127 6.43 10.23 0.30
C GLY A 127 5.51 9.14 0.81
N GLU A 128 4.45 9.55 1.48
CA GLU A 128 3.47 8.64 2.07
C GLU A 128 2.61 7.96 1.01
N LEU A 129 2.44 6.65 1.16
CA LEU A 129 1.64 5.77 0.33
C LEU A 129 0.70 4.95 1.21
N ASN A 130 -0.41 4.51 0.64
CA ASN A 130 -1.25 3.47 1.22
C ASN A 130 -1.13 2.22 0.36
N MET A 131 -0.72 1.11 0.95
CA MET A 131 -0.65 -0.19 0.29
C MET A 131 -1.80 -1.07 0.76
N LYS A 132 -2.50 -1.70 -0.18
CA LYS A 132 -3.55 -2.66 0.15
C LYS A 132 -2.92 -4.01 0.49
N THR A 133 -3.05 -4.48 1.73
CA THR A 133 -2.56 -5.79 2.19
C THR A 133 -3.71 -6.69 2.65
N GLY A 134 -3.43 -7.98 2.82
CA GLY A 134 -4.40 -8.99 3.28
C GLY A 134 -5.07 -9.78 2.16
N PHE A 135 -5.22 -11.09 2.38
CA PHE A 135 -5.90 -12.00 1.46
C PHE A 135 -7.42 -12.00 1.70
N ILE A 136 -7.84 -12.15 2.97
CA ILE A 136 -9.24 -12.27 3.39
C ILE A 136 -9.80 -10.91 3.79
N PHE A 137 -9.08 -10.16 4.64
CA PHE A 137 -9.46 -8.82 5.07
C PHE A 137 -8.54 -7.79 4.41
N LYS A 138 -8.99 -7.26 3.27
CA LYS A 138 -8.19 -6.29 2.52
C LYS A 138 -8.19 -4.94 3.24
N THR A 139 -7.11 -4.65 3.94
CA THR A 139 -6.88 -3.41 4.68
C THR A 139 -5.89 -2.51 3.93
N TRP A 140 -6.00 -1.19 4.13
CA TRP A 140 -5.03 -0.23 3.62
C TRP A 140 -4.04 0.09 4.72
N ARG A 141 -2.76 -0.19 4.49
CA ARG A 141 -1.67 0.11 5.41
C ARG A 141 -0.88 1.31 4.92
N ARG A 142 -0.62 2.25 5.82
CA ARG A 142 0.27 3.38 5.53
C ARG A 142 1.70 2.88 5.42
N ARG A 143 2.42 3.34 4.40
CA ARG A 143 3.83 3.04 4.12
C ARG A 143 4.53 4.33 3.69
N TYR A 144 5.82 4.44 3.96
CA TYR A 144 6.63 5.48 3.36
C TYR A 144 7.33 4.92 2.13
N GLY A 145 7.04 5.48 0.95
CA GLY A 145 7.63 5.07 -0.31
C GLY A 145 8.90 5.86 -0.63
N SER A 146 9.90 5.20 -1.20
CA SER A 146 11.04 5.85 -1.86
C SER A 146 11.46 5.05 -3.08
N VAL A 147 11.58 5.69 -4.24
CA VAL A 147 12.19 5.09 -5.44
C VAL A 147 13.66 5.49 -5.49
N VAL A 148 14.53 4.49 -5.69
CA VAL A 148 15.98 4.69 -5.82
C VAL A 148 16.51 3.84 -6.95
N GLU A 149 17.42 4.41 -7.74
CA GLU A 149 18.10 3.69 -8.81
C GLU A 149 19.15 2.72 -8.23
N HIS A 150 19.05 1.45 -8.59
CA HIS A 150 19.98 0.40 -8.18
C HIS A 150 20.74 -0.13 -9.40
N ALA A 151 22.08 -0.10 -9.36
CA ALA A 151 22.92 -0.42 -10.51
C ALA A 151 22.63 -1.77 -11.19
N TYR A 152 22.14 -2.76 -10.44
CA TYR A 152 21.81 -4.09 -10.98
C TYR A 152 20.31 -4.33 -11.24
N PHE A 153 19.43 -3.73 -10.43
CA PHE A 153 17.99 -4.01 -10.48
C PHE A 153 17.18 -2.90 -11.17
N GLY A 154 17.85 -1.82 -11.58
CA GLY A 154 17.21 -0.62 -12.08
C GLY A 154 16.49 0.14 -10.97
N PRO A 155 15.37 0.83 -11.27
CA PRO A 155 14.59 1.53 -10.26
C PRO A 155 13.95 0.55 -9.27
N VAL A 156 14.13 0.80 -7.97
CA VAL A 156 13.55 0.00 -6.89
C VAL A 156 12.69 0.87 -5.98
N LEU A 157 11.44 0.47 -5.79
CA LEU A 157 10.53 1.05 -4.81
C LEU A 157 10.73 0.36 -3.45
N PHE A 158 11.20 1.13 -2.48
CA PHE A 158 11.24 0.77 -1.07
C PHE A 158 9.95 1.22 -0.38
N LEU A 159 9.29 0.33 0.36
CA LEU A 159 8.09 0.62 1.14
C LEU A 159 8.37 0.33 2.61
N PHE A 160 8.67 1.38 3.37
CA PHE A 160 8.96 1.27 4.80
C PHE A 160 7.68 1.22 5.62
N LYS A 161 7.70 0.40 6.67
CA LYS A 161 6.64 0.37 7.69
C LYS A 161 6.80 1.58 8.63
N TYR A 162 5.73 1.87 9.36
CA TYR A 162 5.77 2.79 10.48
C TYR A 162 5.72 2.00 11.78
N ASP A 163 6.49 2.41 12.77
CA ASP A 163 6.37 1.89 14.14
C ASP A 163 5.10 2.44 14.84
N SER A 164 4.86 1.99 16.06
CA SER A 164 3.72 2.42 16.88
C SER A 164 3.74 3.92 17.21
N GLU A 165 4.92 4.54 17.21
CA GLU A 165 5.12 5.98 17.41
C GLU A 165 4.92 6.78 16.11
N GLY A 166 4.77 6.11 14.97
CA GLY A 166 4.61 6.72 13.67
C GLY A 166 5.93 7.14 13.00
N ASN A 167 7.08 6.67 13.50
CA ASN A 167 8.36 6.84 12.82
C ASN A 167 8.57 5.76 11.76
N ILE A 168 9.48 6.01 10.83
CA ILE A 168 9.85 5.05 9.79
C ILE A 168 10.69 3.92 10.41
N GLU A 169 10.24 2.68 10.23
CA GLU A 169 10.93 1.48 10.68
C GLU A 169 12.05 1.11 9.70
N VAL A 170 13.29 1.28 10.13
CA VAL A 170 14.48 1.18 9.28
C VAL A 170 14.78 -0.25 8.83
N GLN A 171 14.44 -1.25 9.66
CA GLN A 171 14.82 -2.64 9.42
C GLN A 171 13.86 -3.38 8.49
N HIS A 172 12.65 -2.85 8.29
CA HIS A 172 11.58 -3.54 7.58
C HIS A 172 11.09 -2.70 6.39
N SER A 173 11.51 -3.11 5.20
CA SER A 173 11.07 -2.53 3.94
C SER A 173 10.67 -3.62 2.96
N ASP A 174 9.51 -3.47 2.32
CA ASP A 174 9.26 -4.23 1.10
C ASP A 174 10.06 -3.58 -0.03
N MET A 175 10.71 -4.40 -0.85
CA MET A 175 11.54 -3.98 -1.97
C MET A 175 10.94 -4.51 -3.27
N ILE A 176 10.62 -3.60 -4.18
CA ILE A 176 9.99 -3.93 -5.46
C ILE A 176 10.86 -3.37 -6.57
N ALA A 177 11.57 -4.23 -7.28
CA ALA A 177 12.26 -3.80 -8.49
C ALA A 177 11.20 -3.50 -9.57
N LEU A 178 11.25 -2.28 -10.12
CA LEU A 178 10.26 -1.77 -11.07
C LEU A 178 10.60 -2.13 -12.52
N VAL A 179 11.78 -2.68 -12.77
CA VAL A 179 12.12 -3.26 -14.07
C VAL A 179 11.14 -4.37 -14.45
N ASP A 180 10.71 -4.38 -15.71
CA ASP A 180 9.70 -5.29 -16.25
C ASP A 180 8.32 -5.25 -15.55
N CYS A 181 8.03 -4.21 -14.76
CA CYS A 181 6.71 -4.02 -14.16
C CYS A 181 5.72 -3.36 -15.12
N SER A 182 4.44 -3.67 -14.94
CA SER A 182 3.35 -2.97 -15.61
C SER A 182 2.56 -2.14 -14.60
N ILE A 183 2.48 -0.84 -14.86
CA ILE A 183 1.72 0.10 -14.04
C ILE A 183 0.37 0.35 -14.72
N THR A 184 -0.70 0.23 -13.94
CA THR A 184 -2.06 0.50 -14.41
C THR A 184 -2.77 1.44 -13.45
N VAL A 185 -3.26 2.55 -13.99
CA VAL A 185 -4.08 3.49 -13.23
C VAL A 185 -5.37 2.79 -12.81
N GLY A 186 -5.78 2.97 -11.54
CA GLY A 186 -7.08 2.53 -11.09
C GLY A 186 -8.21 3.37 -11.69
N LYS A 187 -9.43 3.21 -11.17
CA LYS A 187 -10.53 4.09 -11.58
C LYS A 187 -10.23 5.52 -11.11
N ASP A 188 -10.52 6.53 -11.93
CA ASP A 188 -10.39 7.96 -11.59
C ASP A 188 -11.47 8.46 -10.61
N ARG A 189 -11.82 7.62 -9.64
CA ARG A 189 -12.72 7.98 -8.56
C ARG A 189 -12.10 7.56 -7.24
N LYS A 190 -12.37 8.36 -6.22
CA LYS A 190 -12.01 8.09 -4.83
C LYS A 190 -12.51 6.70 -4.42
N VAL A 191 -11.60 5.80 -4.04
CA VAL A 191 -11.94 4.45 -3.58
C VAL A 191 -11.82 4.34 -2.06
N GLY A 192 -12.84 3.77 -1.42
CA GLY A 192 -12.87 3.46 0.01
C GLY A 192 -13.06 4.66 0.94
N PRO A 193 -13.17 4.41 2.26
CA PRO A 193 -13.32 5.46 3.27
C PRO A 193 -12.07 6.35 3.29
N GLY A 194 -12.25 7.67 3.15
CA GLY A 194 -11.15 8.64 3.04
C GLY A 194 -10.73 9.00 1.61
N GLY A 195 -11.35 8.36 0.60
CA GLY A 195 -11.27 8.76 -0.80
C GLY A 195 -9.86 8.86 -1.38
N ARG A 196 -9.31 7.71 -1.79
CA ARG A 196 -7.93 7.61 -2.31
C ARG A 196 -7.90 7.43 -3.83
N TYR A 197 -6.82 7.88 -4.44
CA TYR A 197 -6.49 7.67 -5.85
C TYR A 197 -5.53 6.49 -5.97
N GLU A 198 -5.99 5.40 -6.59
CA GLU A 198 -5.29 4.12 -6.61
C GLU A 198 -4.60 3.85 -7.97
N TRP A 199 -3.53 3.05 -7.92
CA TRP A 199 -2.89 2.43 -9.08
C TRP A 199 -2.41 1.03 -8.71
N ASN A 200 -2.06 0.23 -9.71
CA ASN A 200 -1.54 -1.11 -9.49
C ASN A 200 -0.20 -1.28 -10.17
N ILE A 201 0.73 -1.91 -9.47
CA ILE A 201 2.01 -2.36 -10.01
C ILE A 201 1.91 -3.88 -10.15
N LYS A 202 2.05 -4.40 -11.37
CA LYS A 202 2.09 -5.83 -11.63
C LYS A 202 3.54 -6.24 -11.92
N THR A 203 4.11 -7.06 -11.04
CA THR A 203 5.42 -7.69 -11.21
C THR A 203 5.26 -9.07 -11.86
N SER A 204 6.36 -9.78 -12.10
CA SER A 204 6.32 -11.18 -12.52
C SER A 204 5.75 -12.12 -11.45
N ARG A 205 5.74 -11.71 -10.17
CA ARG A 205 5.35 -12.56 -9.04
C ARG A 205 3.97 -12.23 -8.50
N LYS A 206 3.64 -10.94 -8.37
CA LYS A 206 2.39 -10.50 -7.75
C LYS A 206 1.92 -9.13 -8.22
N LYS A 207 0.73 -8.76 -7.76
CA LYS A 207 0.10 -7.46 -8.04
C LYS A 207 0.00 -6.67 -6.74
N TYR A 208 0.63 -5.51 -6.73
CA TYR A 208 0.51 -4.51 -5.68
C TYR A 208 -0.58 -3.51 -6.02
N ARG A 209 -1.27 -3.03 -4.99
CA ARG A 209 -2.20 -1.91 -5.14
C ARG A 209 -1.80 -0.82 -4.16
N LEU A 210 -1.46 0.33 -4.73
CA LEU A 210 -1.02 1.51 -4.01
C LEU A 210 -2.05 2.62 -4.18
N ALA A 211 -2.08 3.54 -3.23
CA ALA A 211 -2.96 4.70 -3.29
C ALA A 211 -2.41 5.89 -2.51
N VAL A 212 -2.80 7.09 -2.93
CA VAL A 212 -2.52 8.37 -2.26
C VAL A 212 -3.81 9.17 -2.07
N SER A 213 -3.75 10.25 -1.30
CA SER A 213 -4.90 11.12 -1.04
C SER A 213 -5.25 12.08 -2.20
N ASP A 214 -4.32 12.31 -3.13
CA ASP A 214 -4.44 13.33 -4.18
C ASP A 214 -4.10 12.77 -5.57
N ALA A 215 -4.87 13.15 -6.59
CA ALA A 215 -4.69 12.68 -7.97
C ALA A 215 -3.35 13.11 -8.58
N LYS A 216 -2.93 14.36 -8.37
CA LYS A 216 -1.64 14.88 -8.86
C LYS A 216 -0.49 14.14 -8.21
N LYS A 217 -0.61 13.78 -6.93
CA LYS A 217 0.39 12.92 -6.27
C LYS A 217 0.46 11.54 -6.91
N ARG A 218 -0.69 10.94 -7.25
CA ARG A 218 -0.73 9.63 -7.92
C ARG A 218 -0.01 9.71 -9.26
N ASP A 219 -0.36 10.71 -10.07
CA ASP A 219 0.19 10.88 -11.40
C ASP A 219 1.70 11.15 -11.33
N PHE A 220 2.14 11.99 -10.37
CA PHE A 220 3.57 12.19 -10.08
C PHE A 220 4.30 10.88 -9.75
N TRP A 221 3.73 10.01 -8.90
CA TRP A 221 4.33 8.71 -8.60
C TRP A 221 4.42 7.82 -9.84
N ILE A 222 3.39 7.80 -10.69
CA ILE A 222 3.36 6.98 -11.90
C ILE A 222 4.38 7.47 -12.93
N ASP A 223 4.50 8.79 -13.12
CA ASP A 223 5.41 9.38 -14.11
C ASP A 223 6.89 9.13 -13.79
N HIS A 224 7.21 8.78 -12.54
CA HIS A 224 8.58 8.57 -12.07
C HIS A 224 8.85 7.12 -11.59
N MET A 225 7.96 6.17 -11.92
CA MET A 225 8.15 4.74 -11.69
C MET A 225 8.29 3.99 -13.02
#